data_AF-H9FEE2-F1
#
_entry.id   AF-H9FEE2-F1
#
_cell.length_a   1.000
_cell.length_b   1.000
_cell.length_c   1.000
_cell.angle_alpha   90.00
_cell.angle_beta   90.00
_cell.angle_gamma   90.00
#
_symmetry.space_group_name_H-M   'P 1'
#
loop_
_entity.id
_entity.type
_entity.pdbx_description
1 polymer ?
#
loop_
_entity_poly.entity_id
_entity_poly.type
_entity_poly.pdbx_seq_one_letter_code
_entity_poly.pdbx_strand_id
1 'polypeptide(L)'
;QACLIPPKKGSKEEAASELIGQLCDHITEAVPQLHGEVLLDDRTHLTIGNRLKDANKFGYPFVIIAGKRALEDPAHFEVWCQNTGEVVFLTKDGVMDLLTQVQ
;
A
#
# COMPACT_ATOMS: atom_id res chain seq x y z
N GLN A 1 -8.47 4.17 7.04
CA GLN A 1 -7.01 4.15 7.28
C GLN A 1 -6.31 3.19 6.35
N ALA A 2 -5.14 3.56 5.82
CA ALA A 2 -4.32 2.66 5.01
C ALA A 2 -2.82 2.87 5.30
N CYS A 3 -2.07 1.76 5.37
CA CYS A 3 -0.61 1.79 5.45
C CYS A 3 -0.02 1.33 4.11
N LEU A 4 0.75 2.18 3.46
CA LEU A 4 1.44 1.90 2.21
C LEU A 4 2.87 1.45 2.51
N ILE A 5 3.25 0.28 2.01
CA ILE A 5 4.57 -0.32 2.23
C ILE A 5 5.34 -0.34 0.90
N PRO A 6 6.34 0.55 0.72
CA PRO A 6 7.24 0.50 -0.42
C PRO A 6 8.09 -0.78 -0.43
N PRO A 7 8.70 -1.13 -1.57
CA PRO A 7 9.73 -2.16 -1.65
C PRO A 7 10.85 -1.95 -0.63
N LYS A 8 11.59 -3.02 -0.32
CA LYS A 8 12.78 -2.91 0.53
C LYS A 8 13.91 -2.26 -0.29
N LYS A 9 14.64 -1.32 0.31
CA LYS A 9 15.83 -0.72 -0.30
C LYS A 9 16.85 -1.81 -0.67
N GLY A 10 17.37 -1.76 -1.89
CA GLY A 10 18.29 -2.75 -2.48
C GLY A 10 17.62 -4.04 -2.96
N SER A 11 16.29 -4.15 -2.97
CA SER A 11 15.59 -5.30 -3.56
C SER A 11 15.43 -5.14 -5.08
N LYS A 12 15.07 -6.24 -5.76
CA LYS A 12 14.80 -6.20 -7.22
C LYS A 12 13.61 -5.31 -7.56
N GLU A 13 12.69 -5.17 -6.60
CA GLU A 13 11.46 -4.41 -6.69
C GLU A 13 11.66 -2.93 -6.33
N GLU A 14 12.85 -2.48 -5.92
CA GLU A 14 13.11 -1.07 -5.50
C GLU A 14 12.65 -0.05 -6.56
N ALA A 15 12.69 -0.40 -7.85
CA ALA A 15 12.17 0.43 -8.93
C ALA A 15 10.67 0.77 -8.80
N ALA A 16 9.87 -0.02 -8.08
CA ALA A 16 8.46 0.26 -7.81
C ALA A 16 8.24 1.24 -6.64
N SER A 17 9.30 1.75 -6.00
CA SER A 17 9.17 2.66 -4.85
C SER A 17 8.57 4.01 -5.23
N GLU A 18 8.75 4.46 -6.48
CA GLU A 18 8.10 5.69 -6.95
C GLU A 18 6.59 5.50 -7.09
N LEU A 19 6.14 4.33 -7.58
CA LEU A 19 4.73 4.02 -7.80
C LEU A 19 3.90 4.07 -6.51
N ILE A 20 4.46 3.58 -5.40
CA ILE A 20 3.76 3.59 -4.11
C ILE A 20 3.70 5.01 -3.50
N GLY A 21 4.73 5.84 -3.74
CA GLY A 21 4.73 7.25 -3.33
C GLY A 21 3.69 8.04 -4.11
N GLN A 22 3.69 7.89 -5.44
CA GLN A 22 2.66 8.46 -6.30
C GLN A 22 1.26 8.00 -5.90
N LEU A 23 1.07 6.72 -5.55
CA LEU A 23 -0.22 6.22 -5.07
C LEU A 23 -0.64 6.92 -3.76
N CYS A 24 0.28 7.11 -2.82
CA CYS A 24 0.04 7.84 -1.57
C CYS A 24 -0.47 9.27 -1.83
N ASP A 25 0.21 9.99 -2.73
CA ASP A 25 -0.15 11.35 -3.11
C ASP A 25 -1.55 11.38 -3.74
N HIS A 26 -1.82 10.49 -4.70
CA HIS A 26 -3.13 10.40 -5.34
C HIS A 26 -4.26 10.07 -4.36
N ILE A 27 -4.05 9.17 -3.38
CA ILE A 27 -5.06 8.86 -2.35
C ILE A 27 -5.33 10.10 -1.52
N THR A 28 -4.26 10.80 -1.10
CA THR A 28 -4.36 11.98 -0.23
C THR A 28 -5.08 13.14 -0.93
N GLU A 29 -4.85 13.31 -2.24
CA GLU A 29 -5.48 14.36 -3.04
C GLU A 29 -6.94 14.03 -3.41
N ALA A 30 -7.24 12.79 -3.79
CA ALA A 30 -8.53 12.42 -4.35
C ALA A 30 -9.55 11.92 -3.32
N VAL A 31 -9.12 11.55 -2.11
CA VAL A 31 -9.99 10.99 -1.07
C VAL A 31 -9.89 11.82 0.22
N PRO A 32 -10.59 12.97 0.30
CA PRO A 32 -10.46 13.89 1.43
C PRO A 32 -10.75 13.26 2.80
N GLN A 33 -11.65 12.27 2.87
CA GLN A 33 -11.94 11.55 4.12
C GLN A 33 -10.76 10.71 4.64
N LEU A 34 -9.75 10.46 3.80
CA LEU A 34 -8.54 9.77 4.18
C LEU A 34 -7.35 10.72 4.45
N HIS A 35 -7.56 12.04 4.44
CA HIS A 35 -6.51 12.99 4.76
C HIS A 35 -6.06 12.82 6.23
N GLY A 36 -4.79 12.47 6.43
CA GLY A 36 -4.25 12.12 7.76
C GLY A 36 -4.50 10.66 8.19
N GLU A 37 -5.23 9.87 7.40
CA GLU A 37 -5.54 8.46 7.66
C GLU A 37 -4.70 7.51 6.78
N VAL A 38 -3.77 8.06 6.00
CA VAL A 38 -2.86 7.33 5.12
C VAL A 38 -1.44 7.51 5.62
N LEU A 39 -0.72 6.40 5.79
CA LEU A 39 0.68 6.39 6.20
C LEU A 39 1.53 5.70 5.13
N LEU A 40 2.63 6.33 4.73
CA LEU A 40 3.70 5.68 3.97
C LEU A 40 4.77 5.15 4.94
N ASP A 41 4.94 3.82 5.02
CA ASP A 41 5.96 3.19 5.85
C ASP A 41 7.33 3.13 5.14
N ASP A 42 8.03 4.25 5.21
CA ASP A 42 9.33 4.51 4.57
C ASP A 42 10.53 3.84 5.28
N ARG A 43 10.29 2.97 6.26
CA ARG A 43 11.32 2.15 6.95
C ARG A 43 11.86 1.03 6.04
N THR A 44 12.24 1.38 4.81
CA THR A 44 12.65 0.51 3.70
C THR A 44 13.91 -0.33 3.99
N HIS A 45 14.63 -0.04 5.07
CA HIS A 45 15.70 -0.91 5.58
C HIS A 45 15.15 -2.21 6.21
N LEU A 46 13.90 -2.20 6.68
CA LEU A 46 13.18 -3.37 7.18
C LEU A 46 12.57 -4.20 6.04
N THR A 47 12.42 -5.51 6.27
CA THR A 47 11.70 -6.37 5.34
C THR A 47 10.23 -5.95 5.24
N ILE A 48 9.60 -6.21 4.10
CA ILE A 48 8.15 -6.02 3.91
C ILE A 48 7.37 -6.79 4.99
N GLY A 49 7.75 -8.04 5.27
CA GLY A 49 7.09 -8.86 6.30
C GLY A 49 7.16 -8.27 7.71
N ASN A 50 8.28 -7.63 8.10
CA ASN A 50 8.36 -6.94 9.38
C ASN A 50 7.41 -5.75 9.45
N ARG A 51 7.38 -4.94 8.38
CA ARG A 51 6.49 -3.77 8.27
C ARG A 51 5.01 -4.16 8.24
N LEU A 52 4.66 -5.21 7.51
CA LEU A 52 3.30 -5.78 7.48
C LEU A 52 2.88 -6.29 8.87
N LYS A 53 3.78 -6.98 9.58
CA LYS A 53 3.52 -7.43 10.96
C LYS A 53 3.28 -6.27 11.92
N ASP A 54 4.04 -5.18 11.79
CA ASP A 54 3.84 -3.97 12.57
C ASP A 54 2.51 -3.29 12.22
N ALA A 55 2.18 -3.17 10.94
CA ALA A 55 0.91 -2.63 10.49
C ALA A 55 -0.29 -3.42 11.06
N ASN A 56 -0.18 -4.75 11.14
CA ASN A 56 -1.19 -5.59 11.80
C ASN A 56 -1.34 -5.28 13.30
N LYS A 57 -0.22 -5.19 14.02
CA LYS A 57 -0.23 -4.88 15.45
C LYS A 57 -0.81 -3.49 15.75
N PHE A 58 -0.59 -2.52 14.86
CA PHE A 58 -1.13 -1.17 14.99
C PHE A 58 -2.60 -1.06 14.55
N GLY A 59 -3.17 -2.11 13.97
CA GLY A 59 -4.59 -2.16 13.62
C GLY A 59 -4.95 -1.44 12.33
N TYR A 60 -4.00 -1.26 11.39
CA TYR A 60 -4.34 -0.69 10.09
C TYR A 60 -5.31 -1.62 9.34
N PRO A 61 -6.51 -1.17 8.96
CA PRO A 61 -7.49 -2.05 8.32
C PRO A 61 -7.05 -2.47 6.90
N PHE A 62 -6.32 -1.59 6.21
CA PHE A 62 -5.75 -1.86 4.89
C PHE A 62 -4.24 -1.67 4.88
N VAL A 63 -3.53 -2.60 4.25
CA VAL A 63 -2.10 -2.48 3.94
C VAL A 63 -1.90 -2.67 2.44
N ILE A 64 -1.26 -1.70 1.78
CA ILE A 64 -1.05 -1.69 0.34
C ILE A 64 0.45 -1.81 0.08
N ILE A 65 0.87 -2.83 -0.68
CA ILE A 65 2.29 -3.16 -0.85
C ILE A 65 2.63 -3.14 -2.35
N ALA A 66 3.70 -2.43 -2.69
CA ALA A 66 4.32 -2.54 -4.01
C ALA A 66 5.29 -3.73 -4.00
N GLY A 67 4.76 -4.90 -4.34
CA GLY A 67 5.52 -6.15 -4.49
C GLY A 67 6.02 -6.35 -5.93
N LYS A 68 6.34 -7.60 -6.28
CA LYS A 68 6.84 -7.97 -7.62
C LYS A 68 5.92 -7.51 -8.75
N ARG A 69 4.60 -7.60 -8.54
CA ARG A 69 3.59 -7.27 -9.57
C ARG A 69 3.42 -5.77 -9.80
N ALA A 70 4.03 -4.92 -8.97
CA ALA A 70 4.07 -3.49 -9.21
C ALA A 70 4.99 -3.13 -10.40
N LEU A 71 5.85 -4.05 -10.83
CA LEU A 71 6.70 -3.91 -12.02
C LEU A 71 6.05 -4.48 -13.30
N GLU A 72 4.82 -5.01 -13.21
CA GLU A 72 4.04 -5.45 -14.38
C GLU A 72 3.43 -4.26 -15.12
N ASP A 73 2.90 -4.51 -16.32
CA ASP A 73 2.12 -3.54 -17.09
C ASP A 73 0.73 -4.15 -17.40
N PRO A 74 -0.36 -3.68 -16.77
CA PRO A 74 -0.39 -2.60 -15.78
C PRO A 74 0.16 -3.03 -14.40
N ALA A 75 0.66 -2.06 -13.63
CA ALA A 75 1.16 -2.29 -12.28
C ALA A 75 0.03 -2.74 -11.34
N HIS A 76 0.31 -3.77 -10.52
CA HIS A 76 -0.60 -4.26 -9.48
C HIS A 76 0.03 -4.16 -8.09
N PHE A 77 -0.76 -3.73 -7.13
CA PHE A 77 -0.42 -3.65 -5.71
C PHE A 77 -1.08 -4.78 -4.94
N GLU A 78 -0.39 -5.35 -3.97
CA GLU A 78 -1.00 -6.25 -2.99
C GLU A 78 -1.81 -5.41 -2.02
N VAL A 79 -3.09 -5.73 -1.85
CA VAL A 79 -3.96 -5.07 -0.88
C VAL A 79 -4.41 -6.11 0.13
N TRP A 80 -3.96 -5.93 1.35
CA TRP A 80 -4.27 -6.75 2.50
C TRP A 80 -5.42 -6.09 3.28
N CYS A 81 -6.57 -6.75 3.34
CA CYS A 81 -7.64 -6.40 4.27
C CYS A 81 -7.38 -7.14 5.57
N GLN A 82 -6.81 -6.45 6.56
CA GLN A 82 -6.37 -7.09 7.80
C GLN A 82 -7.53 -7.63 8.64
N ASN A 83 -8.71 -7.06 8.48
CA ASN A 83 -9.92 -7.49 9.19
C ASN A 83 -10.48 -8.82 8.66
N THR A 84 -10.36 -9.09 7.36
CA THR A 84 -10.87 -10.31 6.74
C THR A 84 -9.76 -11.34 6.48
N GLY A 85 -8.50 -10.93 6.52
CA GLY A 85 -7.36 -11.73 6.09
C GLY A 85 -7.27 -11.91 4.58
N GLU A 86 -8.13 -11.23 3.81
CA GLU A 86 -8.14 -11.30 2.35
C GLU A 86 -6.97 -10.52 1.76
N VAL A 87 -6.35 -11.09 0.73
CA VAL A 87 -5.30 -10.44 -0.05
C VAL A 87 -5.72 -10.45 -1.51
N VAL A 88 -5.85 -9.26 -2.09
CA VAL A 88 -6.16 -9.07 -3.50
C VAL A 88 -5.05 -8.30 -4.20
N PHE A 89 -4.99 -8.40 -5.53
CA PHE A 89 -4.07 -7.63 -6.34
C PHE A 89 -4.86 -6.64 -7.19
N LEU A 90 -4.67 -5.34 -6.96
CA LEU A 90 -5.42 -4.28 -7.61
C LEU A 90 -4.49 -3.35 -8.37
N THR A 91 -4.97 -2.84 -9.51
CA THR A 91 -4.34 -1.70 -10.18
C THR A 91 -4.50 -0.44 -9.33
N LYS A 92 -3.85 0.66 -9.73
CA LYS A 92 -4.06 1.99 -9.12
C LYS A 92 -5.56 2.28 -8.96
N ASP A 93 -6.32 2.17 -10.05
CA ASP A 93 -7.75 2.48 -10.05
C ASP A 93 -8.53 1.57 -9.10
N GLY A 94 -8.22 0.27 -9.07
CA GLY A 94 -8.85 -0.66 -8.13
C GLY A 94 -8.57 -0.32 -6.66
N VAL A 95 -7.36 0.14 -6.33
CA VAL A 95 -7.04 0.61 -4.97
C VAL A 95 -7.88 1.85 -4.62
N MET A 96 -8.01 2.80 -5.55
CA MET A 96 -8.80 4.01 -5.34
C MET A 96 -10.29 3.70 -5.15
N ASP A 97 -10.85 2.83 -5.98
CA ASP A 97 -12.24 2.38 -5.88
C ASP A 97 -12.52 1.69 -4.54
N LEU A 98 -11.60 0.84 -4.08
CA LEU A 98 -11.72 0.20 -2.78
C LEU A 98 -11.73 1.24 -1.65
N LEU A 99 -10.75 2.15 -1.63
CA LEU A 99 -10.57 3.10 -0.54
C LEU A 99 -11.66 4.18 -0.48
N THR A 100 -12.30 4.50 -1.60
CA THR A 100 -13.42 5.46 -1.65
C THR A 100 -14.72 4.88 -1.09
N GLN A 101 -14.89 3.54 -1.10
CA GLN A 101 -16.07 2.86 -0.57
C GLN A 101 -16.01 2.62 0.95
N VAL A 102 -14.85 2.80 1.57
CA VAL A 102 -14.67 2.67 3.01
C VAL A 102 -15.21 3.93 3.69
N GLN A 103 -16.34 3.80 4.40
CA GLN A 103 -16.91 4.81 5.29
C GLN A 103 -16.28 4.77 6.68
#